data_AF-A0A7C1Q336-F1
#
_entry.id   AF-A0A7C1Q336-F1
#
_cell.length_a   1.000
_cell.length_b   1.000
_cell.length_c   1.000
_cell.angle_alpha   90.00
_cell.angle_beta   90.00
_cell.angle_gamma   90.00
#
_symmetry.space_group_name_H-M   'P 1'
#
loop_
_entity.id
_entity.type
_entity.pdbx_description
1 polymer ?
#
loop_
_entity_poly.entity_id
_entity_poly.type
_entity_poly.pdbx_seq_one_letter_code
_entity_poly.pdbx_strand_id
1 'polypeptide(L)' 'MLTLPLYLRINSIINELKTNKQLRSYSVKAIAEEIGYKSADSSSKYFKKNTGLSPSSYIKKFNKDS' A
#
# COMPACT_ATOMS: atom_id res chain seq x y z
N MET A 1 2.10 18.38 -12.28
CA MET A 1 1.76 17.10 -11.63
C MET A 1 3.06 16.29 -11.53
N LEU A 2 3.77 16.34 -10.40
CA LEU A 2 5.07 15.67 -10.26
C LEU A 2 4.87 14.16 -10.13
N THR A 3 5.20 13.41 -11.17
CA THR A 3 5.12 11.94 -11.13
C THR A 3 6.31 11.39 -10.35
N LEU A 4 6.11 11.04 -9.08
CA LEU A 4 7.13 10.27 -8.35
C LEU A 4 7.37 8.91 -9.04
N PRO A 5 8.61 8.40 -9.07
CA PRO A 5 8.92 7.02 -9.45
C PRO A 5 8.08 6.00 -8.66
N LEU A 6 7.62 4.93 -9.32
CA LEU A 6 6.72 3.92 -8.72
C LEU A 6 7.25 3.32 -7.40
N TYR A 7 8.57 3.13 -7.28
CA TYR A 7 9.18 2.61 -6.05
C TYR A 7 9.08 3.58 -4.87
N LEU A 8 9.14 4.90 -5.10
CA LEU A 8 8.94 5.90 -4.05
C LEU A 8 7.49 5.93 -3.58
N ARG A 9 6.53 5.74 -4.50
CA ARG A 9 5.10 5.73 -4.16
C ARG A 9 4.71 4.55 -3.27
N ILE A 10 5.30 3.38 -3.50
CA ILE A 10 5.12 2.24 -2.58
C ILE A 10 5.67 2.52 -1.19
N ASN A 11 6.84 3.16 -1.09
CA ASN A 11 7.39 3.49 0.22
C ASN A 11 6.53 4.55 0.95
N SER A 12 6.03 5.55 0.22
CA SER A 12 5.09 6.53 0.76
C SER A 12 3.83 5.87 1.30
N ILE A 13 3.18 5.00 0.52
CA ILE A 13 1.93 4.35 0.94
C ILE A 13 2.14 3.42 2.13
N ILE A 14 3.27 2.70 2.19
CA ILE A 14 3.64 1.88 3.36
C ILE A 14 3.73 2.75 4.62
N ASN A 15 4.30 3.95 4.50
CA ASN A 15 4.43 4.85 5.64
C ASN A 15 3.08 5.45 6.05
N GLU A 16 2.25 5.87 5.08
CA GLU A 16 0.90 6.39 5.35
C GLU A 16 -0.01 5.34 6.00
N LEU A 17 0.09 4.07 5.62
CA LEU A 17 -0.68 2.99 6.25
C LEU A 17 -0.41 2.86 7.76
N LYS A 18 0.72 3.36 8.28
CA LYS A 18 1.03 3.33 9.72
C LYS A 18 0.24 4.35 10.54
N THR A 19 -0.25 5.43 9.93
CA THR A 19 -0.93 6.53 10.63
C THR A 19 -2.34 6.81 10.11
N ASN A 20 -2.60 6.55 8.82
CA ASN A 20 -3.85 6.87 8.16
C ASN A 20 -4.86 5.71 8.23
N LYS A 21 -5.83 5.79 9.14
CA LYS A 21 -6.92 4.79 9.28
C LYS A 21 -7.86 4.76 8.07
N GLN A 22 -8.09 5.88 7.38
CA GLN A 22 -8.94 5.91 6.20
C GLN A 22 -8.33 5.07 5.08
N LEU A 23 -7.03 5.21 4.86
CA LEU A 23 -6.31 4.43 3.85
C LEU A 23 -6.36 2.92 4.10
N ARG A 24 -6.43 2.49 5.37
CA ARG A 24 -6.60 1.07 5.75
C ARG A 24 -7.97 0.49 5.39
N SER A 25 -8.98 1.34 5.16
CA SER A 25 -10.30 0.90 4.71
C SER A 25 -10.37 0.64 3.21
N TYR A 26 -9.36 1.09 2.45
CA TYR A 26 -9.35 0.96 1.00
C TYR A 26 -9.01 -0.46 0.58
N SER A 27 -9.56 -0.87 -0.57
CA SER A 27 -9.16 -2.13 -1.19
C SER A 27 -7.72 -2.04 -1.71
N VAL A 28 -7.04 -3.19 -1.78
CA VAL A 28 -5.68 -3.26 -2.36
C VAL A 28 -5.64 -2.73 -3.79
N LYS A 29 -6.73 -2.91 -4.55
CA LYS A 29 -6.88 -2.37 -5.90
C LYS A 29 -6.92 -0.84 -5.91
N ALA A 30 -7.76 -0.24 -5.06
CA ALA A 30 -7.85 1.22 -4.95
C ALA A 30 -6.51 1.84 -4.55
N ILE A 31 -5.83 1.22 -3.58
CA ILE A 31 -4.48 1.65 -3.17
C ILE A 31 -3.51 1.58 -4.36
N ALA A 32 -3.53 0.48 -5.13
CA ALA A 32 -2.67 0.32 -6.30
C ALA A 32 -2.91 1.40 -7.36
N GLU A 33 -4.18 1.72 -7.64
CA GLU A 33 -4.57 2.75 -8.61
C GLU A 33 -4.10 4.15 -8.16
N GLU A 34 -4.26 4.47 -6.88
CA GLU A 34 -3.81 5.74 -6.28
C GLU A 34 -2.30 5.97 -6.46
N ILE A 35 -1.50 4.91 -6.27
CA ILE A 35 -0.05 4.98 -6.48
C ILE A 35 0.38 4.74 -7.95
N GLY A 36 -0.56 4.64 -8.89
CA GLY A 36 -0.29 4.56 -10.33
C GLY A 36 0.16 3.18 -10.83
N TYR A 37 -0.15 2.11 -10.10
CA TYR A 37 0.00 0.74 -10.59
C TYR A 37 -1.22 0.32 -11.39
N LYS A 38 -1.00 -0.28 -12.56
CA LYS A 38 -2.07 -0.78 -13.43
C LYS A 38 -2.83 -1.98 -12.86
N SER A 39 -2.21 -2.72 -11.94
CA SER A 39 -2.75 -3.95 -11.37
C SER A 39 -2.39 -4.11 -9.90
N ALA A 40 -3.35 -4.56 -9.11
CA ALA A 40 -3.17 -4.89 -7.70
C ALA A 40 -2.13 -6.00 -7.47
N ASP A 41 -1.99 -6.94 -8.41
CA ASP A 41 -0.99 -8.03 -8.33
C ASP A 41 0.45 -7.47 -8.39
N SER A 42 0.70 -6.56 -9.34
CA SER A 42 2.00 -5.92 -9.48
C SER A 42 2.35 -5.10 -8.23
N SER A 43 1.43 -4.26 -7.74
CA SER A 43 1.69 -3.49 -6.50
C SER A 43 1.91 -4.41 -5.30
N SER A 44 1.12 -5.48 -5.17
CA SER A 44 1.25 -6.46 -4.08
C SER A 44 2.60 -7.16 -4.07
N LYS A 45 3.15 -7.51 -5.25
CA LYS A 45 4.49 -8.11 -5.37
C LYS A 45 5.57 -7.18 -4.84
N TYR A 46 5.57 -5.91 -5.26
CA TYR A 46 6.55 -4.93 -4.79
C TYR A 46 6.32 -4.57 -3.31
N PHE A 47 5.07 -4.44 -2.87
CA PHE A 47 4.73 -4.18 -1.47
C PHE A 47 5.26 -5.30 -0.57
N LYS A 48 5.03 -6.56 -0.95
CA LYS A 48 5.54 -7.73 -0.23
C LYS A 48 7.07 -7.80 -0.24
N LYS A 49 7.71 -7.42 -1.35
CA LYS A 49 9.18 -7.32 -1.41
C LYS A 49 9.75 -6.31 -0.42
N ASN A 50 9.04 -5.19 -0.18
CA ASN A 50 9.47 -4.14 0.75
C ASN A 50 9.10 -4.40 2.22
N THR A 51 7.96 -5.06 2.48
CA THR A 51 7.42 -5.23 3.85
C THR A 51 7.47 -6.66 4.38
N GLY A 52 7.75 -7.64 3.52
CA GLY A 52 7.61 -9.07 3.81
C GLY A 52 6.16 -9.57 3.83
N LEU A 53 5.16 -8.69 3.80
CA LEU A 53 3.74 -9.02 3.96
C LEU A 53 2.92 -8.62 2.74
N SER A 54 1.81 -9.32 2.50
CA SER A 54 0.82 -8.85 1.52
C SER A 54 0.17 -7.55 2.02
N PRO A 55 -0.30 -6.65 1.14
CA PRO A 55 -1.00 -5.44 1.56
C PRO A 55 -2.15 -5.72 2.55
N SER A 56 -2.99 -6.72 2.27
CA SER A 56 -4.09 -7.11 3.16
C SER A 56 -3.62 -7.60 4.52
N SER A 57 -2.55 -8.41 4.57
CA SER A 57 -1.96 -8.88 5.83
C SER A 57 -1.36 -7.74 6.64
N TYR A 58 -0.70 -6.79 5.97
CA TYR A 58 -0.10 -5.61 6.57
C TYR A 58 -1.16 -4.71 7.21
N ILE A 59 -2.22 -4.40 6.47
CA ILE A 59 -3.37 -3.61 6.96
C ILE A 59 -4.03 -4.30 8.16
N LYS A 60 -4.27 -5.62 8.08
CA LYS A 60 -4.87 -6.40 9.18
C LYS A 60 -4.07 -6.32 10.48
N LYS A 61 -2.74 -6.21 10.42
CA LYS A 61 -1.89 -6.05 11.61
C LYS A 61 -2.32 -4.81 12.40
N PHE A 62 -2.44 -3.67 11.73
CA PHE A 62 -2.81 -2.42 12.40
C PHE A 62 -4.27 -2.33 12.87
N ASN A 63 -5.16 -3.15 12.30
CA ASN A 63 -6.55 -3.20 12.75
C ASN A 63 -6.76 -4.18 13.91
N LYS A 64 -5.80 -5.06 14.19
CA LYS A 64 -5.86 -6.02 15.30
C LYS A 64 -5.28 -5.45 16.61
N ASP A 65 -4.48 -4.38 16.51
CA ASP A 65 -3.94 -3.60 17.62
C ASP A 65 -4.88 -2.42 18.03
N SER A 66 -6.18 -2.46 17.68
CA SER A 66 -7.19 -1.43 18.04
C SER A 66 -8.45 -2.05 18.61
#